data_AF-A0A2R6RAF4-F1
#
_entry.id   AF-A0A2R6RAF4-F1
#
_cell.length_a   1.000
_cell.length_b   1.000
_cell.length_c   1.000
_cell.angle_alpha   90.00
_cell.angle_beta   90.00
_cell.angle_gamma   90.00
#
_symmetry.space_group_name_H-M   'P 1'
#
loop_
_entity.id
_entity.type
_entity.pdbx_description
1 polymer ?
#
loop_
_entity_poly.entity_id
_entity_poly.type
_entity_poly.pdbx_seq_one_letter_code
_entity_poly.pdbx_strand_id
1 'polypeptide(L)'
;MLYPRSLYITWGHTEHWDWKCFKETSDENIEVARLSHVCWLDVRGKLQISDLSPGTVYEITYVVKLEKQASGWELPIKLRLSLPDGTVKVRQVSLFEKPRGRDIELQVGTFEAQENEEREVCFDLYEHGGHWKSGLIIKGAVVKPKI
;
A
#
# COMPACT_ATOMS: atom_id res chain seq x y z
N MET A 1 -8.49 2.21 -8.47
CA MET A 1 -7.58 2.47 -7.34
C MET A 1 -8.34 2.20 -6.05
N LEU A 2 -7.71 1.54 -5.09
CA LEU A 2 -8.22 1.35 -3.74
C LEU A 2 -7.71 2.52 -2.87
N TYR A 3 -8.63 3.37 -2.42
CA TYR A 3 -8.31 4.50 -1.55
C TYR A 3 -7.99 4.03 -0.13
N PRO A 4 -7.36 4.87 0.71
CA PRO A 4 -6.87 4.45 2.03
C PRO A 4 -7.98 3.94 2.96
N ARG A 5 -9.22 4.42 2.79
CA ARG A 5 -10.40 3.92 3.53
C ARG A 5 -10.80 2.50 3.17
N SER A 6 -10.43 2.01 1.99
CA SER A 6 -10.62 0.62 1.56
C SER A 6 -9.50 -0.29 2.03
N LEU A 7 -8.43 0.26 2.61
CA LEU A 7 -7.33 -0.49 3.18
C LEU A 7 -7.56 -0.71 4.67
N TYR A 8 -7.12 -1.86 5.16
CA TYR A 8 -6.94 -2.07 6.58
C TYR A 8 -5.64 -1.40 7.02
N ILE A 9 -5.74 -0.41 7.91
CA ILE A 9 -4.57 0.29 8.47
C ILE A 9 -4.59 0.06 9.97
N THR A 10 -3.56 -0.59 10.50
CA THR A 10 -3.47 -0.82 11.94
C THR A 10 -3.35 0.50 12.67
N TRP A 11 -4.15 0.64 13.73
CA TRP A 11 -4.29 1.87 14.52
C TRP A 11 -4.82 3.07 13.72
N GLY A 12 -5.41 2.83 12.54
CA GLY A 12 -5.94 3.88 11.67
C GLY A 12 -7.02 4.75 12.33
N HIS A 13 -7.63 4.32 13.44
CA HIS A 13 -8.63 5.08 14.18
C HIS A 13 -8.08 5.81 15.43
N THR A 14 -6.77 5.89 15.57
CA THR A 14 -6.07 6.49 16.73
C THR A 14 -5.24 7.70 16.30
N GLU A 15 -4.62 8.39 17.25
CA GLU A 15 -3.71 9.51 17.04
C GLU A 15 -2.43 9.18 16.23
N HIS A 16 -2.23 7.91 15.87
CA HIS A 16 -1.09 7.48 15.07
C HIS A 16 -1.25 7.81 13.59
N TRP A 17 -2.47 8.11 13.14
CA TRP A 17 -2.79 8.45 11.74
C TRP A 17 -3.64 9.71 11.65
N ASP A 18 -3.18 10.68 10.84
CA ASP A 18 -4.00 11.80 10.43
C ASP A 18 -4.66 11.48 9.09
N TRP A 19 -5.98 11.58 9.03
CA TRP A 19 -6.73 11.50 7.78
C TRP A 19 -6.89 12.92 7.24
N LYS A 20 -6.23 13.21 6.11
CA LYS A 20 -6.22 14.56 5.51
C LYS A 20 -6.60 14.49 4.05
N CYS A 21 -7.40 15.43 3.59
CA CYS A 21 -7.66 15.62 2.17
C CYS A 21 -6.52 16.42 1.54
N PHE A 22 -5.90 15.89 0.49
CA PHE A 22 -4.96 16.63 -0.35
C PHE A 22 -5.61 16.93 -1.70
N LYS A 23 -5.43 18.17 -2.17
CA LYS A 23 -5.68 18.52 -3.57
C LYS A 23 -4.46 18.12 -4.37
N GLU A 24 -4.56 17.03 -5.14
CA GLU A 24 -3.52 16.64 -6.09
C GLU A 24 -3.63 17.43 -7.39
N THR A 25 -4.85 17.61 -7.88
CA THR A 25 -5.22 18.39 -9.06
C THR A 25 -6.53 19.10 -8.76
N SER A 26 -6.74 20.29 -9.34
CA SER A 26 -7.55 21.40 -8.80
C SER A 26 -8.97 21.13 -8.29
N ASP A 27 -9.60 19.99 -8.58
CA ASP A 27 -11.02 19.76 -8.28
C ASP A 27 -11.36 18.48 -7.51
N GLU A 28 -10.39 17.60 -7.20
CA GLU A 28 -10.66 16.39 -6.39
C GLU A 28 -9.82 16.36 -5.11
N ASN A 29 -10.51 16.38 -3.97
CA ASN A 29 -9.92 16.16 -2.66
C ASN A 29 -9.79 14.64 -2.45
N ILE A 30 -8.57 14.11 -2.56
CA ILE A 30 -8.32 12.71 -2.22
C ILE A 30 -7.93 12.64 -0.75
N GLU A 31 -8.71 11.91 0.04
CA GLU A 31 -8.37 11.63 1.43
C GLU A 31 -7.20 10.64 1.48
N VAL A 32 -6.13 11.04 2.17
CA VAL A 32 -4.94 10.21 2.39
C VAL A 32 -4.77 9.89 3.86
N ALA A 33 -4.08 8.79 4.15
CA ALA A 33 -3.66 8.45 5.50
C ALA A 33 -2.20 8.89 5.72
N ARG A 34 -1.99 9.86 6.61
CA ARG A 34 -0.65 10.33 7.01
C ARG A 34 -0.27 9.71 8.34
N LEU A 35 0.87 9.03 8.37
CA LEU A 35 1.44 8.45 9.56
C LEU A 35 2.07 9.53 10.45
N SER A 36 1.53 9.68 11.67
CA SER A 36 2.12 10.53 12.70
C SER A 36 3.37 9.88 13.29
N HIS A 37 3.22 8.68 13.89
CA HIS A 37 4.31 7.89 14.45
C HIS A 37 3.83 6.48 14.82
N VAL A 38 4.60 5.45 14.48
CA VAL A 38 4.40 4.05 14.92
C VAL A 38 5.74 3.33 14.98
N CYS A 39 5.87 2.27 15.80
CA CYS A 39 6.96 1.30 15.64
C CYS A 39 6.56 0.14 14.71
N TRP A 40 5.33 -0.37 14.85
CA TRP A 40 4.81 -1.49 14.07
C TRP A 40 3.91 -0.98 12.92
N LEU A 41 4.42 -1.01 11.69
CA LEU A 41 3.68 -0.59 10.51
C LEU A 41 2.98 -1.80 9.88
N ASP A 42 1.68 -1.71 9.66
CA ASP A 42 0.92 -2.76 8.99
C ASP A 42 -0.31 -2.19 8.27
N VAL A 43 -0.27 -2.28 6.94
CA VAL A 43 -1.29 -1.81 6.01
C VAL A 43 -1.60 -2.97 5.06
N ARG A 44 -2.88 -3.32 4.92
CA ARG A 44 -3.32 -4.47 4.13
C ARG A 44 -4.44 -4.06 3.20
N GLY A 45 -4.40 -4.59 1.99
CA GLY A 45 -5.48 -4.51 1.04
C GLY A 45 -5.88 -5.90 0.57
N LYS A 46 -7.11 -5.98 0.10
CA LYS A 46 -7.69 -7.19 -0.46
C LYS A 46 -8.57 -6.81 -1.65
N LEU A 47 -8.71 -7.73 -2.58
CA LEU A 47 -9.49 -7.53 -3.79
C LEU A 47 -10.05 -8.87 -4.24
N GLN A 48 -11.33 -8.91 -4.62
CA GLN A 48 -11.92 -10.09 -5.22
C GLN A 48 -11.40 -10.28 -6.65
N ILE A 49 -10.95 -11.49 -6.97
CA ILE A 49 -10.51 -11.79 -8.36
C ILE A 49 -11.68 -11.73 -9.33
N SER A 50 -12.91 -12.04 -8.88
CA SER A 50 -14.13 -11.91 -9.67
C SER A 50 -14.42 -10.49 -10.16
N ASP A 51 -13.84 -9.47 -9.53
CA ASP A 51 -13.98 -8.07 -9.96
C ASP A 51 -13.04 -7.70 -11.13
N LEU A 52 -12.20 -8.64 -11.57
CA LEU A 52 -11.18 -8.47 -12.60
C LEU A 52 -11.52 -9.23 -13.88
N SER A 53 -10.93 -8.80 -14.99
CA SER A 53 -11.07 -9.48 -16.27
C SER A 53 -10.28 -10.80 -16.26
N PRO A 54 -10.94 -11.96 -16.46
CA PRO A 54 -10.25 -13.26 -16.51
C PRO A 54 -9.19 -13.32 -17.61
N GLY A 55 -8.15 -14.13 -17.40
CA GLY A 55 -7.01 -14.30 -18.32
C GLY A 55 -6.10 -13.07 -18.43
N THR A 56 -6.32 -12.04 -17.61
CA THR A 56 -5.51 -10.81 -17.60
C THR A 56 -4.51 -10.84 -16.44
N VAL A 57 -3.25 -10.49 -16.73
CA VAL A 57 -2.24 -10.28 -15.69
C VAL A 57 -2.41 -8.88 -15.10
N TYR A 58 -2.56 -8.79 -13.78
CA TYR A 58 -2.65 -7.54 -13.04
C TYR A 58 -1.37 -7.29 -12.25
N GLU A 59 -1.02 -6.01 -12.14
CA GLU A 59 0.00 -5.50 -11.23
C GLU A 59 -0.64 -4.73 -10.08
N ILE A 60 -0.18 -5.02 -8.86
CA ILE A 60 -0.57 -4.29 -7.64
C ILE A 60 0.59 -3.40 -7.20
N THR A 61 0.30 -2.13 -6.95
CA THR A 61 1.28 -1.12 -6.52
C THR A 61 0.69 -0.23 -5.43
N TYR A 62 1.38 -0.08 -4.30
CA TYR A 62 1.05 0.99 -3.34
C TYR A 62 1.59 2.33 -3.85
N VAL A 63 0.76 3.38 -3.77
CA VAL A 63 1.17 4.75 -4.04
C VAL A 63 1.35 5.45 -2.71
N VAL A 64 2.59 5.79 -2.40
CA VAL A 64 2.96 6.44 -1.13
C VAL A 64 3.83 7.66 -1.36
N LYS A 65 4.02 8.45 -0.31
CA LYS A 65 4.94 9.59 -0.30
C LYS A 65 5.61 9.68 1.05
N LEU A 66 6.91 9.90 1.08
CA LEU A 66 7.60 10.29 2.31
C LEU A 66 7.61 11.81 2.43
N GLU A 67 7.18 12.35 3.57
CA GLU A 67 7.33 13.76 3.87
C GLU A 67 8.81 14.17 3.95
N LYS A 68 9.09 15.46 3.74
CA LYS A 68 10.48 15.97 3.81
C LYS A 68 11.10 15.69 5.19
N GLN A 69 10.30 15.85 6.23
CA GLN A 69 10.65 15.63 7.64
C GLN A 69 10.44 14.18 8.13
N ALA A 70 10.09 13.23 7.26
CA ALA A 70 9.85 11.84 7.66
C ALA A 70 11.10 11.22 8.32
N SER A 71 10.91 10.38 9.34
CA SER A 71 12.00 9.75 10.10
C SER A 71 11.74 8.27 10.35
N GLY A 72 12.79 7.49 10.65
CA GLY A 72 12.66 6.09 11.05
C GLY A 72 12.56 5.06 9.91
N TRP A 73 13.06 5.41 8.73
CA TRP A 73 12.95 4.58 7.51
C TRP A 73 14.23 3.84 7.14
N GLU A 74 15.20 3.75 8.05
CA GLU A 74 16.51 3.11 7.86
C GLU A 74 16.40 1.59 7.66
N LEU A 75 15.34 0.98 8.18
CA LEU A 75 15.03 -0.43 7.98
C LEU A 75 14.09 -0.62 6.78
N PRO A 76 14.29 -1.68 5.96
CA PRO A 76 13.43 -1.94 4.83
C PRO A 76 12.03 -2.39 5.29
N ILE A 77 11.01 -1.97 4.54
CA ILE A 77 9.66 -2.50 4.69
C ILE A 77 9.51 -3.77 3.85
N LYS A 78 8.52 -4.59 4.17
CA LYS A 78 8.11 -5.76 3.39
C LYS A 78 6.84 -5.44 2.61
N LEU A 79 6.83 -5.88 1.35
CA LEU A 79 5.65 -5.93 0.49
C LEU A 79 5.33 -7.40 0.26
N ARG A 80 4.08 -7.80 0.53
CA ARG A 80 3.63 -9.19 0.41
C ARG A 80 2.44 -9.28 -0.52
N LEU A 81 2.46 -10.26 -1.42
CA LEU A 81 1.33 -10.69 -2.24
C LEU A 81 0.95 -12.11 -1.80
N SER A 82 -0.31 -12.34 -1.46
CA SER A 82 -0.85 -13.67 -1.14
C SER A 82 -1.97 -13.99 -2.12
N LEU A 83 -1.85 -15.14 -2.79
CA LEU A 83 -2.79 -15.61 -3.80
C LEU A 83 -3.67 -16.74 -3.23
N PRO A 84 -4.85 -16.99 -3.84
CA PRO A 84 -5.77 -18.01 -3.35
C PRO A 84 -5.25 -19.45 -3.38
N ASP A 85 -4.31 -19.76 -4.27
CA ASP A 85 -3.65 -21.07 -4.37
C ASP A 85 -2.67 -21.35 -3.21
N GLY A 86 -2.51 -20.40 -2.28
CA GLY A 86 -1.56 -20.47 -1.17
C GLY A 86 -0.18 -19.91 -1.52
N THR A 87 0.05 -19.46 -2.76
CA THR A 87 1.29 -18.81 -3.16
C THR A 87 1.45 -17.49 -2.42
N VAL A 88 2.61 -17.30 -1.78
CA VAL A 88 3.00 -16.06 -1.12
C VAL A 88 4.30 -15.55 -1.71
N LYS A 89 4.31 -14.30 -2.19
CA LYS A 89 5.51 -13.59 -2.65
C LYS A 89 5.79 -12.44 -1.70
N VAL A 90 7.02 -12.36 -1.18
CA VAL A 90 7.45 -11.26 -0.30
C VAL A 90 8.70 -10.62 -0.88
N ARG A 91 8.74 -9.29 -0.89
CA ARG A 91 9.95 -8.53 -1.23
C ARG A 91 10.19 -7.40 -0.24
N GLN A 92 11.44 -7.00 -0.12
CA GLN A 92 11.84 -5.88 0.73
C GLN A 92 12.10 -4.63 -0.11
N VAL A 93 11.74 -3.47 0.42
CA VAL A 93 12.02 -2.17 -0.19
C VAL A 93 12.58 -1.23 0.85
N SER A 94 13.71 -0.60 0.55
CA SER A 94 14.24 0.51 1.32
C SER A 94 13.48 1.79 0.96
N LEU A 95 12.79 2.38 1.95
CA LEU A 95 12.19 3.70 1.81
C LEU A 95 13.19 4.83 2.09
N PHE A 96 14.27 4.55 2.81
CA PHE A 96 15.35 5.50 3.07
C PHE A 96 15.97 6.07 1.79
N GLU A 97 16.12 5.24 0.76
CA GLU A 97 16.73 5.60 -0.52
C GLU A 97 15.76 6.29 -1.50
N LYS A 98 14.48 6.43 -1.13
CA LYS A 98 13.45 6.98 -2.00
C LYS A 98 13.38 8.51 -1.89
N PRO A 99 13.00 9.21 -2.98
CA PRO A 99 12.89 10.65 -2.96
C PRO A 99 11.83 11.12 -1.96
N ARG A 100 12.19 12.10 -1.13
CA ARG A 100 11.26 12.76 -0.21
C ARG A 100 10.43 13.81 -0.94
N GLY A 101 9.20 13.99 -0.49
CA GLY A 101 8.26 14.98 -1.03
C GLY A 101 7.69 14.62 -2.40
N ARG A 102 8.03 13.46 -2.96
CA ARG A 102 7.52 12.96 -4.25
C ARG A 102 6.77 11.66 -4.04
N ASP A 103 5.95 11.33 -5.03
CA ASP A 103 5.24 10.06 -5.04
C ASP A 103 6.19 8.92 -5.36
N ILE A 104 5.92 7.80 -4.71
CA ILE A 104 6.69 6.58 -4.77
C ILE A 104 5.72 5.45 -5.06
N GLU A 105 5.96 4.77 -6.18
CA GLU A 105 5.26 3.54 -6.53
C GLU A 105 6.01 2.34 -5.95
N LEU A 106 5.34 1.63 -5.06
CA LEU A 106 5.82 0.42 -4.41
C LEU A 106 5.11 -0.78 -5.01
N GLN A 107 5.65 -1.30 -6.11
CA GLN A 107 5.13 -2.51 -6.74
C GLN A 107 5.16 -3.67 -5.75
N VAL A 108 4.02 -4.32 -5.52
CA VAL A 108 3.90 -5.48 -4.62
C VAL A 108 4.18 -6.75 -5.40
N GLY A 109 3.59 -6.88 -6.59
CA GLY A 109 3.77 -8.01 -7.48
C GLY A 109 2.70 -8.10 -8.56
N THR A 110 2.74 -9.19 -9.31
CA THR A 110 1.77 -9.50 -10.37
C THR A 110 1.14 -10.86 -10.18
N PHE A 111 -0.10 -10.99 -10.66
CA PHE A 111 -0.87 -12.23 -10.68
C PHE A 111 -1.79 -12.24 -11.89
N GLU A 112 -2.21 -13.42 -12.35
CA GLU A 112 -3.19 -13.57 -13.41
C GLU A 112 -4.57 -13.81 -12.80
N ALA A 113 -5.57 -13.04 -13.22
CA ALA A 113 -6.94 -13.24 -12.80
C ALA A 113 -7.51 -14.50 -13.47
N GLN A 114 -7.76 -15.54 -12.69
CA GLN A 114 -8.33 -16.80 -13.19
C GLN A 114 -9.85 -16.71 -13.32
N GLU A 115 -10.41 -17.42 -14.29
CA GLU A 115 -11.87 -17.54 -14.44
C GLU A 115 -12.46 -18.34 -13.27
N ASN A 116 -13.66 -17.96 -12.81
CA ASN A 116 -14.38 -18.60 -11.70
C ASN A 116 -13.63 -18.63 -10.36
N GLU A 117 -12.65 -17.74 -10.16
CA GLU A 117 -11.99 -17.58 -8.87
C GLU A 117 -12.71 -16.53 -8.02
N GLU A 118 -13.48 -17.00 -7.04
CA GLU A 118 -14.28 -16.18 -6.12
C GLU A 118 -13.49 -15.73 -4.87
N ARG A 119 -12.22 -16.13 -4.74
CA ARG A 119 -11.38 -15.78 -3.59
C ARG A 119 -10.64 -14.45 -3.82
N GLU A 120 -10.12 -13.92 -2.71
CA GLU A 120 -9.42 -12.65 -2.69
C GLU A 120 -7.91 -12.82 -2.95
N VAL A 121 -7.32 -11.84 -3.64
CA VAL A 121 -5.89 -11.55 -3.54
C VAL A 121 -5.65 -10.59 -2.39
N CYS A 122 -4.69 -10.92 -1.53
CA CYS A 122 -4.26 -10.04 -0.45
C CYS A 122 -2.90 -9.43 -0.75
N PHE A 123 -2.74 -8.15 -0.42
CA PHE A 123 -1.49 -7.43 -0.61
C PHE A 123 -1.21 -6.56 0.61
N ASP A 124 0.01 -6.62 1.13
CA ASP A 124 0.38 -5.98 2.39
C ASP A 124 1.63 -5.10 2.23
N LEU A 125 1.68 -4.02 2.99
CA LEU A 125 2.85 -3.19 3.26
C LEU A 125 3.07 -3.15 4.77
N TYR A 126 4.19 -3.69 5.24
CA TYR A 126 4.42 -3.82 6.68
C TYR A 126 5.90 -3.81 7.09
N GLU A 127 6.14 -3.43 8.34
CA GLU A 127 7.40 -3.54 9.06
C GLU A 127 7.05 -3.68 10.55
N HIS A 128 7.32 -4.85 11.13
CA HIS A 128 6.80 -5.24 12.44
C HIS A 128 7.82 -5.09 13.59
N GLY A 129 8.90 -4.34 13.38
CA GLY A 129 9.95 -4.10 14.37
C GLY A 129 9.57 -3.07 15.44
N GLY A 130 10.50 -2.84 16.35
CA GLY A 130 10.39 -1.82 17.41
C GLY A 130 10.87 -0.42 16.97
N HIS A 131 11.23 -0.24 15.70
CA HIS A 131 11.84 1.00 15.22
C HIS A 131 10.77 2.04 14.89
N TRP A 132 10.76 3.14 15.63
CA TRP A 132 9.78 4.21 15.46
C TRP A 132 9.98 4.95 14.13
N LYS A 133 8.87 5.19 13.43
CA LYS A 133 8.82 5.79 12.10
C LYS A 133 7.64 6.74 11.94
N SER A 134 7.80 7.78 11.12
CA SER A 134 6.84 8.88 10.94
C SER A 134 6.84 9.41 9.51
N GLY A 135 5.78 10.14 9.14
CA GLY A 135 5.75 10.96 7.92
C GLY A 135 5.59 10.19 6.61
N LEU A 136 5.11 8.93 6.66
CA LEU A 136 4.62 8.22 5.48
C LEU A 136 3.20 8.69 5.17
N ILE A 137 2.93 9.02 3.92
CA ILE A 137 1.60 9.28 3.40
C ILE A 137 1.22 8.12 2.48
N ILE A 138 0.07 7.52 2.74
CA ILE A 138 -0.52 6.47 1.91
C ILE A 138 -1.65 7.08 1.11
N LYS A 139 -1.49 7.12 -0.21
CA LYS A 139 -2.54 7.57 -1.13
C LYS A 139 -3.48 6.45 -1.52
N GLY A 140 -3.01 5.21 -1.48
CA GLY A 140 -3.82 4.02 -1.76
C GLY A 140 -3.02 2.94 -2.47
N ALA A 141 -3.74 2.03 -3.12
CA ALA A 141 -3.17 0.99 -3.96
C ALA A 141 -3.81 0.99 -5.35
N VAL A 142 -3.00 0.83 -6.38
CA VAL A 142 -3.44 0.72 -7.77
C VAL A 142 -3.33 -0.74 -8.19
N VAL A 143 -4.43 -1.25 -8.74
CA VAL A 143 -4.49 -2.55 -9.40
C VAL A 143 -4.80 -2.26 -10.87
N LYS A 144 -3.89 -2.63 -11.77
CA LYS A 144 -4.01 -2.33 -13.20
C LYS A 144 -3.58 -3.52 -14.06
N PRO A 145 -4.21 -3.73 -15.24
CA PRO A 145 -3.70 -4.69 -16.21
C PRO A 145 -2.25 -4.38 -16.58
N LYS A 146 -1.44 -5.42 -16.66
CA LYS A 146 -0.06 -5.38 -17.14
C LYS A 146 -0.06 -5.79 -18.61
N ILE A 147 -0.14 -4.77 -19.47
CA ILE A 147 -0.05 -4.91 -20.93
C ILE A 147 1.43 -5.01 -21.32
#